data_AF-A0A813JLC2-F1
#
_entry.id   AF-A0A813JLC2-F1
#
_cell.length_a   1.000
_cell.length_b   1.000
_cell.length_c   1.000
_cell.angle_alpha   90.00
_cell.angle_beta   90.00
_cell.angle_gamma   90.00
#
_symmetry.space_group_name_H-M   'P 1'
#
loop_
_entity.id
_entity.type
_entity.pdbx_description
1 polymer ?
#
loop_
_entity_poly.entity_id
_entity_poly.type
_entity_poly.pdbx_seq_one_letter_code
_entity_poly.pdbx_strand_id
1 'polypeptide(L)'
;MDKCTRATGRWLLLRSAQRPFSGQATTELGAIVEKLRYMKSPAQVLRFAVANEGSDPATLEAALRRLSMMVPAPGVEVSSRDVWTNERITSDGRFHVLLNALATRLEECSARTLAYTADAAARLQAPSPELMFLSERVAE
;
A
#
# COMPACT_ATOMS: atom_id res chain seq x y z
N MET A 1 -70.34 -33.20 -6.32
CA MET A 1 -68.95 -33.61 -6.63
C MET A 1 -68.48 -32.81 -7.83
N ASP A 2 -68.41 -31.48 -7.75
CA ASP A 2 -67.42 -30.62 -7.05
C ASP A 2 -66.19 -30.27 -7.91
N LYS A 3 -66.28 -29.09 -8.51
CA LYS A 3 -65.34 -27.94 -8.46
C LYS A 3 -63.85 -28.07 -8.87
N CYS A 4 -63.43 -26.98 -9.54
CA CYS A 4 -62.18 -26.22 -9.36
C CYS A 4 -60.92 -26.53 -10.19
N THR A 5 -60.77 -25.77 -11.28
CA THR A 5 -59.73 -24.74 -11.53
C THR A 5 -58.38 -24.84 -10.81
N ARG A 6 -57.27 -24.88 -11.59
CA ARG A 6 -56.24 -23.80 -11.62
C ARG A 6 -55.10 -24.09 -12.61
N ALA A 7 -54.87 -23.10 -13.45
CA ALA A 7 -53.64 -22.88 -14.19
C ALA A 7 -52.51 -22.50 -13.22
N THR A 8 -51.33 -23.09 -13.39
CA THR A 8 -50.12 -22.74 -12.65
C THR A 8 -49.06 -22.31 -13.66
N GLY A 9 -48.92 -20.99 -13.81
CA GLY A 9 -47.80 -20.39 -14.51
C GLY A 9 -46.49 -20.74 -13.81
N ARG A 10 -45.53 -21.28 -14.56
CA ARG A 10 -44.17 -21.51 -14.08
C ARG A 10 -43.25 -20.53 -14.76
N TRP A 11 -43.04 -19.43 -14.07
CA TRP A 11 -41.91 -18.53 -14.24
C TRP A 11 -40.60 -19.33 -14.16
N LEU A 12 -39.89 -19.44 -15.28
CA LEU A 12 -38.49 -19.85 -15.29
C LEU A 12 -37.66 -18.70 -15.88
N LEU A 13 -37.45 -17.73 -14.99
CA LEU A 13 -36.18 -17.08 -14.70
C LEU A 13 -35.27 -16.79 -15.91
N LEU A 14 -35.29 -15.51 -16.30
CA LEU A 14 -34.12 -14.84 -16.89
C LEU A 14 -32.90 -15.16 -16.04
N ARG A 15 -31.99 -15.95 -16.61
CA ARG A 15 -30.67 -16.20 -16.06
C ARG A 15 -29.81 -14.98 -16.36
N SER A 16 -29.96 -13.95 -15.54
CA SER A 16 -29.08 -12.79 -15.51
C SER A 16 -27.65 -13.30 -15.31
N ALA A 17 -26.80 -13.09 -16.31
CA ALA A 17 -25.36 -13.29 -16.21
C ALA A 17 -24.81 -12.32 -15.17
N GLN A 18 -24.73 -12.77 -13.92
CA GLN A 18 -23.93 -12.11 -12.89
C GLN A 18 -22.47 -12.22 -13.32
N ARG A 19 -21.92 -11.11 -13.83
CA ARG A 19 -20.48 -10.93 -13.92
C ARG A 19 -19.91 -11.12 -12.51
N PRO A 20 -18.86 -11.93 -12.30
CA PRO A 20 -18.20 -11.99 -11.01
C PRO A 20 -17.67 -10.58 -10.71
N PHE A 21 -18.23 -9.99 -9.65
CA PHE A 21 -17.77 -8.74 -9.09
C PHE A 21 -16.30 -8.92 -8.70
N SER A 22 -15.43 -8.07 -9.22
CA SER A 22 -13.98 -8.05 -8.99
C SER A 22 -13.65 -7.68 -7.53
N GLY A 23 -13.96 -8.56 -6.58
CA GLY A 23 -13.75 -8.36 -5.14
C GLY A 23 -12.43 -8.92 -4.59
N GLN A 24 -11.55 -9.46 -5.44
CA GLN A 24 -10.29 -10.07 -4.98
C GLN A 24 -9.21 -9.03 -4.61
N ALA A 25 -9.10 -7.92 -5.33
CA ALA A 25 -8.02 -6.94 -5.14
C ALA A 25 -8.05 -6.23 -3.76
N THR A 26 -9.23 -5.95 -3.21
CA THR A 26 -9.37 -5.35 -1.88
C THR A 26 -8.99 -6.30 -0.74
N THR A 27 -9.10 -7.61 -0.98
CA THR A 27 -8.76 -8.63 0.03
C THR A 27 -7.25 -8.81 0.14
N GLU A 28 -6.54 -8.78 -1.00
CA GLU A 28 -5.08 -8.94 -1.05
C GLU A 28 -4.34 -7.76 -0.43
N LEU A 29 -4.75 -6.52 -0.73
CA LEU A 29 -4.17 -5.33 -0.12
C LEU A 29 -4.38 -5.31 1.41
N GLY A 30 -5.55 -5.74 1.88
CA GLY A 30 -5.83 -5.89 3.31
C GLY A 30 -4.88 -6.88 4.00
N ALA A 31 -4.64 -8.03 3.38
CA ALA A 31 -3.71 -9.03 3.90
C ALA A 31 -2.25 -8.53 3.90
N ILE A 32 -1.86 -7.75 2.90
CA ILE A 32 -0.53 -7.14 2.80
C ILE A 32 -0.30 -6.11 3.91
N VAL A 33 -1.26 -5.21 4.12
CA VAL A 33 -1.19 -4.21 5.20
C VAL A 33 -1.10 -4.89 6.57
N GLU A 34 -1.87 -5.96 6.77
CA GLU A 34 -1.83 -6.72 8.01
C GLU A 34 -0.49 -7.44 8.19
N LYS A 35 0.08 -8.02 7.14
CA LYS A 35 1.43 -8.60 7.16
C LYS A 35 2.50 -7.56 7.51
N LEU A 36 2.41 -6.35 6.96
CA LEU A 36 3.32 -5.24 7.23
C LEU A 36 3.25 -4.78 8.71
N ARG A 37 2.08 -4.84 9.34
CA ARG A 37 1.92 -4.50 10.77
C ARG A 37 2.71 -5.43 11.69
N TYR A 38 2.83 -6.71 11.33
CA TYR A 38 3.61 -7.68 12.10
C TYR A 38 5.13 -7.55 11.88
N MET A 39 5.58 -6.79 10.90
CA MET A 39 7.01 -6.51 10.71
C MET A 39 7.50 -5.55 11.79
N LYS A 40 8.54 -5.97 12.52
CA LYS A 40 9.07 -5.26 13.69
C LYS A 40 10.38 -4.53 13.42
N SER A 41 11.00 -4.75 12.27
CA SER A 41 12.23 -4.04 11.87
C SER A 41 12.07 -3.37 10.51
N PRO A 42 12.65 -2.16 10.31
CA PRO A 42 12.66 -1.50 9.00
C PRO A 42 13.32 -2.35 7.93
N ALA A 43 14.37 -3.11 8.27
CA ALA A 43 15.00 -4.06 7.35
C ALA A 43 14.02 -5.11 6.78
N GLN A 44 13.07 -5.61 7.58
CA GLN A 44 12.05 -6.54 7.10
C GLN A 44 11.10 -5.86 6.11
N VAL A 45 10.68 -4.63 6.40
CA VAL A 45 9.81 -3.86 5.52
C VAL A 45 10.51 -3.52 4.20
N LEU A 46 11.80 -3.15 4.24
CA LEU A 46 12.59 -2.91 3.04
C LEU A 46 12.78 -4.17 2.18
N ARG A 47 13.01 -5.34 2.80
CA ARG A 47 13.06 -6.62 2.05
C ARG A 47 11.70 -6.95 1.44
N PHE A 48 10.62 -6.67 2.17
CA PHE A 48 9.27 -6.86 1.67
C PHE A 48 8.99 -5.96 0.47
N ALA A 49 9.34 -4.68 0.54
CA ALA A 49 9.18 -3.72 -0.55
C ALA A 49 9.88 -4.19 -1.82
N VAL A 50 11.16 -4.58 -1.73
CA VAL A 50 11.91 -5.08 -2.89
C VAL A 50 11.32 -6.38 -3.44
N ALA A 51 10.87 -7.29 -2.58
CA ALA A 51 10.21 -8.53 -3.02
C ALA A 51 8.85 -8.27 -3.71
N ASN A 52 8.27 -7.09 -3.54
CA ASN A 52 6.98 -6.68 -4.09
C ASN A 52 7.10 -5.44 -4.98
N GLU A 53 8.28 -5.18 -5.56
CA GLU A 53 8.54 -4.00 -6.39
C GLU A 53 7.57 -3.88 -7.58
N GLY A 54 7.20 -5.02 -8.17
CA GLY A 54 6.21 -5.11 -9.26
C GLY A 54 4.74 -5.18 -8.81
N SER A 55 4.46 -5.16 -7.51
CA SER A 55 3.10 -5.22 -6.97
C SER A 55 2.37 -3.88 -7.10
N ASP A 56 1.09 -3.84 -6.74
CA ASP A 56 0.27 -2.63 -6.83
C ASP A 56 0.89 -1.42 -6.08
N PRO A 57 0.77 -0.18 -6.58
CA PRO A 57 1.33 1.01 -5.92
C PRO A 57 0.85 1.20 -4.48
N ALA A 58 -0.36 0.75 -4.13
CA ALA A 58 -0.86 0.79 -2.75
C ALA A 58 -0.08 -0.15 -1.82
N THR A 59 0.52 -1.23 -2.34
CA THR A 59 1.41 -2.11 -1.58
C THR A 59 2.74 -1.41 -1.25
N LEU A 60 3.30 -0.69 -2.23
CA LEU A 60 4.53 0.07 -2.05
C LEU A 60 4.29 1.26 -1.10
N GLU A 61 3.17 1.96 -1.23
CA GLU A 61 2.75 3.02 -0.30
C GLU A 61 2.61 2.46 1.12
N ALA A 62 1.93 1.34 1.31
CA ALA A 62 1.75 0.74 2.62
C ALA A 62 3.10 0.38 3.27
N ALA A 63 4.07 -0.08 2.48
CA ALA A 63 5.43 -0.34 2.96
C ALA A 63 6.16 0.95 3.36
N LEU A 64 6.08 2.00 2.53
CA LEU A 64 6.68 3.32 2.82
C LEU A 64 6.07 3.95 4.08
N ARG A 65 4.74 3.92 4.20
CA ARG A 65 4.03 4.41 5.39
C ARG A 65 4.36 3.59 6.63
N ARG A 66 4.52 2.26 6.51
CA ARG A 66 4.99 1.44 7.63
C ARG A 66 6.40 1.86 8.05
N LEU A 67 7.31 2.10 7.11
CA LEU A 67 8.66 2.59 7.42
C LEU A 67 8.62 3.92 8.15
N SER A 68 7.86 4.90 7.68
CA SER A 68 7.80 6.23 8.30
C SER A 68 7.25 6.20 9.73
N MET A 69 6.36 5.25 10.05
CA MET A 69 5.86 5.03 11.42
C MET A 69 6.87 4.33 12.35
N MET A 70 7.90 3.68 11.79
CA MET A 70 8.91 2.95 12.57
C MET A 70 10.14 3.81 12.89
N VAL A 71 10.28 4.96 12.23
CA VAL A 71 11.36 5.90 12.53
C VAL A 71 10.94 6.77 13.72
N PRO A 72 11.81 6.92 14.73
CA PRO A 72 11.64 7.94 15.75
C PRO A 72 11.44 9.32 15.12
N ALA A 73 10.57 10.14 15.71
CA ALA A 73 10.42 11.52 15.31
C ALA A 73 11.78 12.26 15.39
N PRO A 74 12.00 13.26 14.51
CA PRO A 74 13.20 14.09 14.57
C PRO A 74 13.34 14.71 15.96
N GLY A 75 14.54 14.64 16.55
CA GLY A 75 14.84 15.15 17.89
C GLY A 75 14.66 14.16 19.04
N VAL A 76 14.25 12.91 18.77
CA VAL A 76 14.29 11.84 19.76
C VAL A 76 15.69 11.22 19.74
N GLU A 77 16.52 11.56 20.74
CA GLU A 77 17.80 10.87 20.95
C GLU A 77 17.52 9.43 21.38
N VAL A 78 17.90 8.47 20.53
CA VAL A 78 17.74 7.06 20.84
C VAL A 78 19.12 6.46 21.09
N SER A 79 19.44 6.25 22.37
CA SER A 79 20.75 5.77 22.83
C SER A 79 21.04 4.29 22.55
N SER A 80 20.26 3.64 21.67
CA SER A 80 20.37 2.20 21.44
C SER A 80 20.93 1.90 20.05
N ARG A 81 21.97 1.06 20.02
CA ARG A 81 22.76 0.68 18.83
C ARG A 81 21.92 0.00 17.74
N ASP A 82 20.76 -0.53 18.10
CA ASP A 82 19.83 -1.23 17.21
C ASP A 82 18.71 -0.33 16.67
N VAL A 83 18.73 0.96 16.98
CA VAL A 83 17.69 1.88 16.50
C VAL A 83 17.99 2.27 15.07
N TRP A 84 16.98 2.13 14.24
CA TRP A 84 17.02 2.60 12.86
C TRP A 84 16.72 4.10 12.85
N THR A 85 17.72 4.89 12.50
CA THR A 85 17.59 6.32 12.27
C THR A 85 17.10 6.59 10.84
N ASN A 86 16.56 7.79 10.60
CA ASN A 86 16.23 8.25 9.24
C ASN A 86 17.43 8.13 8.29
N GLU A 87 18.62 8.50 8.75
CA GLU A 87 19.87 8.40 7.99
C GLU A 87 20.20 6.96 7.59
N ARG A 88 19.99 5.99 8.49
CA ARG A 88 20.24 4.57 8.20
C ARG A 88 19.24 3.98 7.20
N ILE A 89 17.99 4.44 7.21
CA ILE A 89 16.98 3.99 6.24
C ILE A 89 17.28 4.61 4.87
N THR A 90 17.59 5.90 4.85
CA THR A 90 17.81 6.66 3.61
C THR A 90 19.15 6.40 2.95
N SER A 91 20.10 5.75 3.63
CA SER A 91 21.32 5.21 3.03
C SER A 91 21.18 3.77 2.55
N ASP A 92 20.03 3.12 2.77
CA ASP A 92 19.81 1.73 2.34
C ASP A 92 19.42 1.67 0.86
N GLY A 93 20.20 0.93 0.06
CA GLY A 93 19.91 0.68 -1.36
C GLY A 93 18.47 0.25 -1.65
N ARG A 94 17.88 -0.56 -0.75
CA ARG A 94 16.52 -1.09 -0.90
C ARG A 94 15.45 -0.01 -0.70
N PHE A 95 15.77 1.01 0.07
CA PHE A 95 14.89 2.16 0.25
C PHE A 95 14.80 2.98 -1.03
N HIS A 96 15.93 3.22 -1.70
CA HIS A 96 15.95 3.89 -3.00
C HIS A 96 15.19 3.09 -4.07
N VAL A 97 15.30 1.75 -4.08
CA VAL A 97 14.51 0.89 -4.97
C VAL A 97 13.01 1.07 -4.72
N LEU A 98 12.57 1.07 -3.46
CA LEU A 98 11.16 1.33 -3.10
C LEU A 98 10.69 2.70 -3.61
N LEU A 99 11.47 3.76 -3.37
CA LEU A 99 11.11 5.11 -3.80
C LEU A 99 11.03 5.23 -5.32
N ASN A 100 11.99 4.65 -6.04
CA ASN A 100 12.01 4.67 -7.49
C ASN A 100 10.82 3.89 -8.09
N ALA A 101 10.54 2.70 -7.55
CA ALA A 101 9.39 1.89 -7.97
C ALA A 101 8.06 2.62 -7.75
N LEU A 102 7.96 3.38 -6.66
CA LEU A 102 6.77 4.18 -6.38
C LEU A 102 6.72 5.43 -7.28
N ALA A 103 7.83 6.14 -7.47
CA ALA A 103 7.94 7.34 -8.30
C ALA A 103 7.59 7.07 -9.78
N THR A 104 8.06 5.96 -10.32
CA THR A 104 7.77 5.55 -11.72
C THR A 104 6.31 5.20 -11.96
N ARG A 105 5.53 4.95 -10.90
CA ARG A 105 4.14 4.49 -10.97
C ARG A 105 3.16 5.45 -10.27
N LEU A 106 3.59 6.69 -10.00
CA LEU A 106 2.73 7.70 -9.40
C LEU A 106 1.48 7.99 -10.23
N GLU A 107 1.58 7.88 -11.55
CA GLU A 107 0.47 8.09 -12.48
C GLU A 107 -0.65 7.04 -12.33
N GLU A 108 -0.32 5.87 -11.75
CA GLU A 108 -1.28 4.80 -11.43
C GLU A 108 -1.94 4.99 -10.05
N CYS A 109 -1.44 5.93 -9.23
CA CYS A 109 -1.92 6.13 -7.87
C CYS A 109 -3.22 6.93 -7.82
N SER A 110 -4.13 6.50 -6.94
CA SER A 110 -5.29 7.32 -6.57
C SER A 110 -4.84 8.57 -5.79
N ALA A 111 -5.62 9.65 -5.84
CA ALA A 111 -5.36 10.87 -5.05
C ALA A 111 -5.16 10.59 -3.54
N ARG A 112 -5.84 9.57 -3.00
CA ARG A 112 -5.66 9.13 -1.62
C ARG A 112 -4.28 8.50 -1.39
N THR A 113 -3.83 7.64 -2.31
CA THR A 113 -2.52 6.99 -2.25
C THR A 113 -1.40 8.02 -2.36
N LEU A 114 -1.55 9.03 -3.23
CA LEU A 114 -0.63 10.15 -3.36
C LEU A 114 -0.53 10.95 -2.05
N ALA A 115 -1.66 11.29 -1.43
CA ALA A 115 -1.67 12.02 -0.16
C ALA A 115 -0.97 11.23 0.98
N TYR A 116 -1.18 9.92 1.07
CA TYR A 116 -0.48 9.09 2.06
C TYR A 116 1.02 8.94 1.77
N THR A 117 1.39 8.88 0.49
CA THR A 117 2.79 8.87 0.07
C THR A 117 3.48 10.18 0.47
N ALA A 118 2.84 11.32 0.23
CA ALA A 118 3.34 12.64 0.63
C ALA A 118 3.53 12.74 2.15
N ASP A 119 2.55 12.31 2.95
CA ASP A 119 2.66 12.29 4.42
C ASP A 119 3.81 11.38 4.89
N ALA A 120 3.94 10.19 4.28
CA ALA A 120 5.01 9.25 4.63
C ALA A 120 6.40 9.80 4.25
N ALA A 121 6.55 10.43 3.09
CA ALA A 121 7.78 11.07 2.66
C ALA A 121 8.15 12.26 3.57
N ALA A 122 7.17 13.11 3.91
CA ALA A 122 7.37 14.25 4.79
C ALA A 122 7.83 13.86 6.21
N ARG A 123 7.43 12.68 6.71
CA ARG A 123 7.86 12.15 8.01
C ARG A 123 9.31 11.67 8.04
N LEU A 124 9.82 11.18 6.91
CA LEU A 124 11.19 10.65 6.84
C LEU A 124 12.25 11.76 6.88
N GLN A 125 11.87 13.02 6.59
CA GLN A 125 12.68 14.25 6.77
C GLN A 125 14.18 14.11 6.45
N ALA A 126 14.51 13.29 5.45
CA ALA A 126 15.87 12.96 5.12
C ALA A 126 16.22 13.57 3.76
N PRO A 127 17.37 14.25 3.63
CA PRO A 127 17.83 14.80 2.36
C PRO A 127 18.36 13.66 1.48
N SER A 128 17.45 12.87 0.91
CA SER A 128 17.76 11.93 -0.17
C SER A 128 17.25 12.52 -1.49
N PRO A 129 18.06 12.53 -2.56
CA PRO A 129 17.64 13.06 -3.85
C PRO A 129 16.43 12.31 -4.40
N GLU A 130 16.28 11.02 -4.09
CA GLU A 130 15.13 10.21 -4.48
C GLU A 130 13.85 10.62 -3.72
N LEU A 131 13.96 11.00 -2.44
CA LEU A 131 12.84 11.56 -1.69
C LEU A 131 12.42 12.93 -2.20
N MET A 132 13.37 13.77 -2.59
CA MET A 132 13.09 15.07 -3.21
C MET A 132 12.40 14.88 -4.56
N PHE A 133 12.93 14.00 -5.41
CA PHE A 133 12.33 13.66 -6.69
C PHE A 133 10.89 13.11 -6.54
N LEU A 134 10.68 12.20 -5.59
CA LEU A 134 9.33 11.69 -5.30
C LEU A 134 8.39 12.81 -4.84
N SER A 135 8.88 13.72 -3.98
CA SER A 135 8.08 14.82 -3.44
C SER A 135 7.72 15.85 -4.52
N GLU A 136 8.64 16.14 -5.44
CA GLU A 136 8.39 16.98 -6.62
C GLU A 136 7.33 16.34 -7.52
N ARG A 137 7.48 15.06 -7.85
CA ARG A 137 6.52 14.34 -8.71
C ARG A 137 5.12 14.19 -8.10
N VAL A 138 5.00 14.18 -6.78
CA VAL A 138 3.70 14.17 -6.09
C VAL A 138 3.04 15.56 -6.07
N ALA A 139 3.85 16.62 -6.20
CA ALA A 139 3.36 18.00 -6.22
C ALA A 139 2.94 18.49 -7.63
N GLU A 140 3.45 17.84 -8.69
CA GLU A 140 3.03 18.01 -10.10
C GLU A 140 1.58 17.56 -10.36
#